data_AF-A0A2Z5TSM6-F1
#
_entry.id   AF-A0A2Z5TSM6-F1
#
_cell.length_a   1.000
_cell.length_b   1.000
_cell.length_c   1.000
_cell.angle_alpha   90.00
_cell.angle_beta   90.00
_cell.angle_gamma   90.00
#
_symmetry.space_group_name_H-M   'P 1'
#
loop_
_entity.id
_entity.type
_entity.pdbx_description
1 polymer ?
#
loop_
_entity_poly.entity_id
_entity_poly.type
_entity_poly.pdbx_seq_one_letter_code
_entity_poly.pdbx_strand_id
1 'polypeptide(L)' 'GRYCDQQQQFPAVAHFHTIRVHQPGAKFYTTDYLRAFCDICEYRGSGITNMHGAT' A
#
# COMPACT_ATOMS: atom_id res chain seq x y z
N GLY A 1 0.73 -1.93 -12.51
CA GLY A 1 -0.28 -2.61 -11.68
C GLY A 1 -0.19 -4.11 -11.86
N ARG A 2 -0.70 -4.91 -10.91
CA ARG A 2 -0.83 -6.37 -11.03
C ARG A 2 -2.32 -6.74 -11.10
N TYR A 3 -2.63 -7.82 -11.81
CA TYR A 3 -3.96 -8.42 -11.93
C TYR A 3 -3.90 -9.90 -11.54
N CYS A 4 -4.96 -10.42 -10.93
CA CYS A 4 -5.09 -11.85 -10.62
C CYS A 4 -5.42 -12.65 -11.89
N ASP A 5 -4.90 -13.86 -12.02
CA ASP A 5 -5.16 -14.82 -13.09
C ASP A 5 -6.51 -15.54 -12.95
N GLN A 6 -7.03 -15.64 -11.71
CA GLN A 6 -8.31 -16.25 -11.37
C GLN A 6 -9.32 -15.22 -10.83
N GLN A 7 -9.64 -14.22 -11.64
CA GLN A 7 -10.46 -13.06 -11.22
C GLN A 7 -11.86 -13.43 -10.72
N GLN A 8 -12.49 -14.47 -11.29
CA GLN A 8 -13.82 -14.92 -10.87
C GLN A 8 -13.80 -15.59 -9.49
N GLN A 9 -12.72 -16.31 -9.18
CA GLN A 9 -12.54 -16.98 -7.90
C GLN A 9 -12.11 -16.00 -6.81
N PHE A 10 -11.32 -14.97 -7.17
CA PHE A 10 -10.79 -13.97 -6.25
C PHE A 10 -11.07 -12.53 -6.72
N PRO A 11 -12.36 -12.11 -6.74
CA PRO A 11 -12.75 -10.82 -7.30
C PRO A 11 -12.14 -9.63 -6.53
N ALA A 12 -11.92 -9.77 -5.22
CA ALA A 12 -11.34 -8.72 -4.36
C ALA A 12 -9.90 -8.32 -4.74
N VAL A 13 -9.16 -9.22 -5.41
CA VAL A 13 -7.77 -8.98 -5.85
C VAL A 13 -7.63 -9.07 -7.36
N ALA A 14 -8.74 -8.99 -8.11
CA ALA A 14 -8.70 -8.90 -9.57
C ALA A 14 -7.77 -7.76 -10.03
N HIS A 15 -7.77 -6.65 -9.30
CA HIS A 15 -6.82 -5.55 -9.42
C HIS A 15 -6.06 -5.38 -8.10
N PHE A 16 -4.74 -5.59 -8.12
CA PHE A 16 -3.90 -5.46 -6.91
C PHE A 16 -2.66 -4.62 -7.21
N HIS A 17 -2.86 -3.31 -7.29
CA HIS A 17 -1.81 -2.38 -7.70
C HIS A 17 -0.97 -1.93 -6.49
N THR A 18 0.35 -1.95 -6.63
CA THR A 18 1.26 -1.33 -5.65
C THR A 18 1.54 0.12 -6.04
N ILE A 19 1.29 1.05 -5.13
CA ILE A 19 1.66 2.46 -5.27
C ILE A 19 2.98 2.67 -4.50
N ARG A 20 3.97 3.24 -5.18
CA ARG A 20 5.24 3.64 -4.54
C ARG A 20 5.10 5.07 -4.05
N VAL A 21 5.34 5.29 -2.76
CA VAL A 21 5.23 6.61 -2.09
C VAL A 21 6.63 7.06 -1.67
N HIS A 22 6.95 8.33 -1.91
CA HIS A 22 8.24 8.92 -1.56
C HIS A 22 8.40 9.03 -0.04
N GLN A 23 9.46 8.45 0.51
CA GLN A 23 9.80 8.50 1.94
C GLN A 23 10.64 9.73 2.33
N PRO A 24 10.56 10.21 3.59
CA PRO A 24 11.53 11.16 4.13
C PRO A 24 12.95 10.58 4.19
N GLY A 25 13.94 11.48 4.19
CA GLY A 25 15.36 11.14 4.32
C GLY A 25 15.61 10.25 5.54
N ALA A 26 16.39 9.20 5.35
CA ALA A 26 16.72 8.20 6.38
C ALA A 26 15.51 7.53 7.08
N LYS A 27 14.28 7.69 6.57
CA LYS A 27 13.07 7.00 7.04
C LYS A 27 12.67 7.30 8.50
N PHE A 28 12.93 8.51 8.98
CA PHE A 28 12.42 8.98 10.28
C PHE A 28 11.01 9.56 10.13
N TYR A 29 10.10 9.16 11.01
CA TYR A 29 8.69 9.57 11.00
C TYR A 29 8.22 9.98 12.39
N THR A 30 7.19 10.84 12.42
CA THR A 30 6.35 11.02 13.59
C THR A 30 5.21 10.00 13.57
N THR A 31 4.68 9.65 14.74
CA THR A 31 3.55 8.71 14.81
C THR A 31 2.30 9.28 14.14
N ASP A 32 2.09 10.59 14.19
CA ASP A 32 0.96 11.27 13.54
C ASP A 32 1.00 11.12 12.02
N TYR A 33 2.18 11.25 11.40
CA TYR A 33 2.33 11.05 9.97
C TYR A 33 2.00 9.60 9.56
N LEU A 34 2.49 8.61 10.32
CA LEU A 34 2.25 7.20 10.02
C LEU A 34 0.78 6.83 10.19
N ARG A 35 0.09 7.35 11.22
CA ARG A 35 -1.35 7.13 11.41
C ARG A 35 -2.16 7.69 10.25
N ALA A 36 -1.90 8.94 9.86
CA ALA A 36 -2.58 9.56 8.73
C ALA A 36 -2.33 8.80 7.41
N PHE A 37 -1.14 8.24 7.23
CA PHE A 37 -0.85 7.37 6.09
C PHE A 37 -1.66 6.06 6.14
N CYS A 38 -1.74 5.39 7.29
CA CYS A 38 -2.56 4.19 7.46
C CYS A 38 -4.04 4.46 7.16
N ASP A 39 -4.60 5.57 7.65
CA ASP A 39 -6.00 5.95 7.41
C ASP A 39 -6.33 6.00 5.90
N ILE A 40 -5.41 6.54 5.08
CA ILE A 40 -5.58 6.59 3.63
C ILE A 40 -5.44 5.20 2.99
N CYS A 41 -4.46 4.42 3.42
CA CYS A 41 -4.21 3.07 2.91
C CYS A 41 -5.35 2.10 3.21
N GLU A 42 -6.03 2.26 4.35
CA GLU A 42 -7.22 1.49 4.70
C GLU A 42 -8.46 1.99 3.95
N TYR A 43 -8.65 3.31 3.83
CA TYR A 43 -9.82 3.87 3.16
C TYR A 43 -9.84 3.63 1.64
N ARG A 44 -8.67 3.64 0.98
CA ARG A 44 -8.57 3.55 -0.49
C ARG A 44 -7.80 2.35 -1.02
N GLY A 45 -7.13 1.61 -0.15
CA GLY A 45 -6.25 0.52 -0.53
C GLY A 45 -6.64 -0.79 0.13
N SER A 46 -5.68 -1.71 0.19
CA SER A 46 -5.84 -3.01 0.85
C SER A 46 -5.49 -2.99 2.34
N GLY A 47 -5.04 -1.85 2.88
CA GLY A 47 -4.42 -1.78 4.22
C GLY A 47 -3.07 -2.47 4.34
N ILE A 48 -2.54 -3.09 3.27
CA ILE A 48 -1.28 -3.83 3.28
C ILE A 48 -0.17 -2.95 2.70
N THR A 49 0.97 -2.88 3.40
CA THR A 49 2.10 -2.02 3.01
C THR A 49 3.44 -2.76 3.13
N ASN A 50 4.42 -2.33 2.34
CA ASN A 50 5.82 -2.69 2.52
C ASN A 50 6.56 -1.46 3.07
N MET A 51 7.18 -1.57 4.25
CA MET A 51 7.92 -0.49 4.91
C MET A 51 9.38 -0.94 5.11
N HIS A 52 10.29 -0.83 4.14
CA HIS A 52 10.21 -0.14 2.83
C HIS A 52 10.59 -1.08 1.67
N GLY A 53 10.38 -0.62 0.44
CA GLY A 53 10.98 -1.24 -0.73
C GLY A 53 12.52 -1.15 -0.73
N ALA A 54 13.18 -2.13 -1.36
CA ALA A 54 14.63 -2.16 -1.52
C ALA A 54 15.16 -1.28 -2.67
N THR A 55 14.26 -0.69 -3.46
CA THR A 55 14.56 0.05 -4.70
C THR A 55 14.08 1.49 -4.62
#